data_AF-A0A938R9U4-F1
#
_entry.id   AF-A0A938R9U4-F1
#
_cell.length_a   1.000
_cell.length_b   1.000
_cell.length_c   1.000
_cell.angle_alpha   90.00
_cell.angle_beta   90.00
_cell.angle_gamma   90.00
#
_symmetry.space_group_name_H-M   'P 1'
#
loop_
_entity.id
_entity.type
_entity.pdbx_description
1 polymer ?
#
loop_
_entity_poly.entity_id
_entity_poly.type
_entity_poly.pdbx_seq_one_letter_code
_entity_poly.pdbx_strand_id
1 'polypeptide(L)' 'PGPICSPGRLAIRAVLQPEKTDFLFFVSRNDGSHEFSRTLQEHNRAVEAFQRSRPPTGQ' A
#
# COMPACT_ATOMS: atom_id res chain seq x y z
N PRO A 1 14.13 -18.52 -9.47
CA PRO A 1 13.32 -17.27 -9.46
C PRO A 1 11.94 -17.51 -10.08
N GLY A 2 10.87 -17.04 -9.45
CA GLY A 2 9.49 -17.26 -9.91
C GLY A 2 8.47 -16.54 -9.01
N PRO A 3 7.17 -16.53 -9.39
CA PRO A 3 6.14 -15.87 -8.60
C PRO A 3 5.96 -16.55 -7.23
N ILE A 4 5.69 -15.75 -6.20
CA ILE A 4 5.42 -16.25 -4.84
C ILE A 4 4.04 -16.93 -4.78
N CYS A 5 3.06 -16.42 -5.54
CA CYS A 5 1.68 -16.89 -5.57
C CYS A 5 1.09 -16.84 -6.99
N SER A 6 -0.05 -17.51 -7.19
CA SER A 6 -0.86 -17.39 -8.41
C SER A 6 -1.65 -16.07 -8.43
N PRO A 7 -1.33 -15.12 -9.33
CA PRO A 7 -2.02 -13.84 -9.37
C PRO A 7 -3.44 -13.97 -9.94
N GLY A 8 -4.38 -13.23 -9.37
CA GLY A 8 -5.72 -13.09 -9.94
C GLY A 8 -5.74 -12.26 -11.22
N ARG A 9 -6.85 -12.34 -11.97
CA ARG A 9 -7.04 -11.62 -13.24
C ARG A 9 -6.84 -10.09 -13.12
N LEU A 10 -7.28 -9.50 -12.02
CA LEU A 10 -7.10 -8.06 -11.77
C LEU A 10 -5.63 -7.70 -11.56
N ALA A 11 -4.87 -8.53 -10.85
CA ALA A 11 -3.44 -8.32 -10.64
C ALA A 11 -2.66 -8.37 -11.96
N ILE A 12 -2.97 -9.35 -12.83
CA ILE A 12 -2.39 -9.42 -14.18
C ILE A 12 -2.70 -8.15 -14.98
N ARG A 13 -3.95 -7.67 -14.96
CA ARG A 13 -4.33 -6.45 -15.66
C ARG A 13 -3.58 -5.23 -15.14
N ALA A 14 -3.43 -5.08 -13.82
CA ALA A 14 -2.74 -3.94 -13.21
C ALA A 14 -1.26 -3.86 -13.63
N VAL A 15 -0.60 -5.01 -13.82
CA VAL A 15 0.79 -5.05 -14.32
C VAL A 15 0.87 -4.67 -15.81
N LEU A 16 -0.10 -5.10 -16.62
CA LEU A 16 -0.12 -4.81 -18.06
C LEU A 16 -0.59 -3.38 -18.38
N GLN A 17 -1.46 -2.81 -17.55
CA GLN A 17 -2.08 -1.50 -17.71
C GLN A 17 -2.01 -0.73 -16.39
N PRO A 18 -0.80 -0.31 -15.95
CA PRO A 18 -0.66 0.44 -14.72
C PRO A 18 -1.21 1.84 -14.87
N GLU A 19 -1.70 2.40 -13.77
CA GLU A 19 -2.01 3.82 -13.68
C GLU A 19 -0.71 4.63 -13.70
N LYS A 20 -0.69 5.73 -14.47
CA LYS A 20 0.48 6.62 -14.51
C LYS A 20 0.47 7.50 -13.27
N THR A 21 1.36 7.21 -12.33
CA THR A 21 1.49 7.98 -11.09
C THR A 21 2.96 8.09 -10.70
N ASP A 22 3.29 9.10 -9.90
CA ASP A 22 4.64 9.33 -9.35
C ASP A 22 4.74 8.85 -7.89
N PHE A 23 3.82 7.99 -7.44
CA PHE A 23 3.83 7.49 -6.08
C PHE A 23 4.91 6.44 -5.90
N LEU A 24 5.69 6.59 -4.83
CA LEU A 24 6.78 5.68 -4.49
C LEU A 24 6.49 4.89 -3.22
N PHE A 25 5.56 5.38 -2.39
CA PHE A 25 5.24 4.80 -1.10
C PHE A 25 3.73 4.64 -0.95
N PHE A 26 3.32 3.64 -0.18
CA PHE A 26 1.94 3.50 0.27
C PHE A 26 1.89 2.94 1.69
N VAL A 27 0.83 3.27 2.42
CA VAL A 27 0.53 2.68 3.73
C VAL A 27 -0.95 2.31 3.82
N SER A 28 -1.28 1.19 4.44
CA SER A 28 -2.68 0.83 4.71
C SER A 28 -3.32 1.85 5.66
N ARG A 29 -4.55 2.27 5.35
CA ARG A 29 -5.38 3.08 6.26
C ARG A 29 -6.13 2.22 7.29
N ASN A 30 -5.92 0.90 7.27
CA ASN A 30 -6.57 -0.09 8.15
C ASN A 30 -8.09 -0.26 7.97
N ASP A 31 -8.67 0.33 6.93
CA ASP A 31 -10.07 0.22 6.52
C ASP A 31 -10.25 -0.57 5.21
N GLY A 32 -9.17 -1.18 4.70
CA GLY A 32 -9.13 -1.83 3.40
C GLY A 32 -8.67 -0.92 2.25
N SER A 33 -8.37 0.35 2.52
CA SER A 33 -7.78 1.30 1.57
C SER A 33 -6.32 1.62 1.89
N HIS A 34 -5.68 2.36 0.97
CA HIS A 34 -4.28 2.76 1.06
C HIS A 34 -4.13 4.27 0.86
N GLU A 35 -3.20 4.87 1.63
CA GLU A 35 -2.66 6.21 1.39
C GLU A 35 -1.41 6.09 0.52
N PHE A 36 -1.31 6.88 -0.54
CA PHE A 36 -0.15 6.90 -1.45
C PHE A 36 0.65 8.19 -1.27
N SER A 37 1.98 8.12 -1.39
CA SER A 37 2.89 9.26 -1.16
C SER A 37 4.03 9.28 -2.16
N ARG A 38 4.49 10.48 -2.53
CA ARG A 38 5.61 10.66 -3.48
C ARG A 38 6.95 10.75 -2.76
N THR A 39 6.95 11.25 -1.53
CA THR A 39 8.17 11.42 -0.72
C THR A 39 8.15 10.58 0.55
N LEU A 40 9.34 10.25 1.05
CA LEU A 40 9.49 9.55 2.33
C LEU A 40 8.89 10.35 3.51
N GLN A 41 8.97 11.68 3.45
CA GLN A 41 8.43 12.54 4.51
C GLN A 41 6.90 12.46 4.57
N GLU A 42 6.22 12.48 3.42
CA GLU A 42 4.77 12.27 3.33
C GLU A 42 4.38 10.88 3.83
N HIS A 43 5.11 9.86 3.41
CA HIS A 43 4.87 8.48 3.85
C HIS A 43 4.97 8.34 5.37
N ASN A 44 6.00 8.91 6.00
CA ASN A 44 6.18 8.83 7.45
C ASN A 44 5.04 9.50 8.22
N ARG A 45 4.54 10.64 7.74
CA ARG A 45 3.34 11.29 8.31
C ARG A 45 2.11 10.39 8.19
N ALA A 46 1.91 9.75 7.05
CA ALA A 46 0.82 8.82 6.85
C ALA A 46 0.94 7.58 7.76
N VAL A 47 2.15 7.04 7.94
CA VAL A 47 2.41 5.93 8.88
C VAL A 47 2.08 6.33 10.31
N GLU A 48 2.47 7.52 10.73
CA GLU A 48 2.11 8.06 12.05
C GLU A 48 0.59 8.16 12.23
N ALA A 49 -0.11 8.66 11.21
CA ALA A 49 -1.56 8.80 11.24
C ALA A 49 -2.30 7.45 11.32
N PHE A 50 -1.92 6.49 10.46
CA PHE A 50 -2.71 5.28 10.24
C PHE A 50 -2.23 4.05 11.03
N GLN A 51 -0.94 3.97 11.38
CA GLN A 51 -0.36 2.75 11.95
C GLN A 51 0.06 2.89 13.42
N ARG A 52 0.60 4.05 13.82
CA ARG A 52 1.19 4.23 15.15
C ARG A 52 0.19 4.56 16.27
N SER A 53 -1.03 4.99 15.92
CA SER A 53 -2.09 5.35 16.86
C SER A 53 -2.94 4.15 17.34
N ARG A 54 -2.59 2.92 16.94
CA ARG A 54 -3.40 1.73 17.25
C ARG A 54 -2.92 1.06 18.55
N PRO A 55 -3.77 0.84 19.56
CA PRO A 55 -3.47 -0.11 20.62
C PRO A 55 -3.34 -1.51 20.02
N PRO A 56 -2.49 -2.40 20.57
CA PRO A 56 -2.36 -3.76 20.07
C PRO A 56 -3.74 -4.41 20.11
N THR A 57 -4.31 -4.66 18.93
CA THR A 57 -5.54 -5.44 18.82
C THR A 57 -5.11 -6.88 19.04
N GLY A 58 -5.17 -7.32 20.30
CA GLY A 58 -4.99 -8.71 20.66
C GLY A 58 -6.11 -9.55 20.04
N GLN A 59 -5.70 -10.56 19.28
CA GLN A 59 -6.33 -11.87 19.22
C GLN A 59 -5.20 -12.90 19.11
#